data_AF-A0A0K3B5P4-F1
#
_entry.id   AF-A0A0K3B5P4-F1
#
_cell.length_a   1.000
_cell.length_b   1.000
_cell.length_c   1.000
_cell.angle_alpha   90.00
_cell.angle_beta   90.00
_cell.angle_gamma   90.00
#
_symmetry.space_group_name_H-M   'P 1'
#
loop_
_entity.id
_entity.type
_entity.pdbx_description
1 polymer ?
#
loop_
_entity_poly.entity_id
_entity_poly.type
_entity_poly.pdbx_seq_one_letter_code
_entity_poly.pdbx_strand_id
1 'polypeptide(L)'
;MGTSAYLRSRAGVQESASTPSPTPPAAPVTCRKDPCKVVAAKSLGDTRIELVVDADSSGARLKIGADRVIESRLPAQNAVLGEKSLSCVPGNLSACLIKGSVPRDGAWISEVVVSRSNKWNATTPVYLSSTEYQSLVNVTGDGAPELVTVQRAGSSFYLQVFSIDGSDPGCTQPVPKLERLPGWPDVKPDQHLLKPCSA
;
A
#
# COMPACT_ATOMS: atom_id res chain seq x y z
N MET A 1 -20.24 -82.15 15.94
CA MET A 1 -19.96 -81.99 14.49
C MET A 1 -20.09 -80.50 14.19
N GLY A 2 -18.95 -79.82 13.98
CA GLY A 2 -18.89 -78.39 13.71
C GLY A 2 -18.88 -78.10 12.22
N THR A 3 -19.45 -76.96 11.83
CA THR A 3 -19.19 -76.32 10.53
C THR A 3 -19.29 -74.82 10.72
N SER A 4 -18.13 -74.17 10.62
CA SER A 4 -17.98 -72.72 10.54
C SER A 4 -18.42 -72.22 9.17
N ALA A 5 -19.16 -71.11 9.13
CA ALA A 5 -19.42 -70.36 7.91
C ALA A 5 -18.97 -68.90 8.10
N TYR A 6 -18.18 -68.43 7.13
CA TYR A 6 -17.37 -67.23 7.17
C TYR A 6 -18.19 -65.93 6.99
N LEU A 7 -17.68 -64.86 7.61
CA LEU A 7 -18.11 -63.47 7.51
C LEU A 7 -17.91 -62.90 6.08
N ARG A 8 -18.89 -62.11 5.60
CA ARG A 8 -18.67 -61.07 4.57
C ARG A 8 -19.35 -59.78 4.99
N SER A 9 -18.56 -58.89 5.59
CA SER A 9 -18.94 -57.49 5.84
C SER A 9 -18.93 -56.71 4.52
N ARG A 10 -20.03 -56.01 4.23
CA ARG A 10 -20.12 -55.06 3.10
C ARG A 10 -19.36 -53.78 3.45
N ALA A 11 -18.62 -53.30 2.46
CA ALA A 11 -17.74 -52.14 2.48
C ALA A 11 -18.44 -50.86 2.95
N GLY A 12 -17.77 -50.13 3.85
CA GLY A 12 -18.09 -48.75 4.15
C GLY A 12 -17.80 -47.87 2.94
N VAL A 13 -18.73 -46.98 2.62
CA VAL A 13 -18.53 -45.90 1.67
C VAL A 13 -17.52 -44.94 2.31
N GLN A 14 -16.31 -44.96 1.79
CA GLN A 14 -15.22 -44.09 2.20
C GLN A 14 -15.49 -42.69 1.68
N GLU A 15 -15.90 -41.80 2.58
CA GLU A 15 -16.01 -40.37 2.40
C GLU A 15 -14.68 -39.85 1.86
N SER A 16 -14.68 -39.48 0.58
CA SER A 16 -13.50 -38.96 -0.09
C SER A 16 -13.20 -37.58 0.47
N ALA A 17 -12.17 -37.52 1.32
CA ALA A 17 -11.57 -36.26 1.74
C ALA A 17 -11.04 -35.53 0.51
N SER A 18 -11.75 -34.48 0.10
CA SER A 18 -11.30 -33.54 -0.93
C SER A 18 -9.97 -32.94 -0.50
N THR A 19 -8.88 -33.40 -1.11
CA THR A 19 -7.56 -32.79 -0.92
C THR A 19 -7.62 -31.38 -1.52
N PRO A 20 -7.24 -30.32 -0.78
CA PRO A 20 -7.20 -28.98 -1.36
C PRO A 20 -6.19 -28.98 -2.52
N SER A 21 -6.64 -28.54 -3.71
CA SER A 21 -5.74 -28.33 -4.84
C SER A 21 -4.63 -27.36 -4.43
N PRO A 22 -3.36 -27.67 -4.75
CA PRO A 22 -2.27 -26.75 -4.49
C PRO A 22 -2.50 -25.48 -5.30
N THR A 23 -2.54 -24.33 -4.61
CA THR A 23 -2.50 -23.01 -5.24
C THR A 23 -1.29 -22.97 -6.19
N PRO A 24 -1.48 -22.58 -7.46
CA PRO A 24 -0.36 -22.42 -8.39
C PRO A 24 0.70 -21.50 -7.77
N PRO A 25 2.01 -21.81 -7.89
CA PRO A 25 3.05 -20.92 -7.41
C PRO A 25 2.84 -19.55 -8.06
N ALA A 26 2.76 -18.50 -7.24
CA ALA A 26 2.64 -17.14 -7.72
C ALA A 26 3.76 -16.88 -8.74
N ALA A 27 3.46 -16.20 -9.85
CA ALA A 27 4.46 -15.89 -10.85
C ALA A 27 5.69 -15.26 -10.16
N PRO A 28 6.91 -15.71 -10.49
CA PRO A 28 8.10 -15.12 -9.91
C PRO A 28 8.10 -13.65 -10.30
N VAL A 29 8.22 -12.78 -9.30
CA VAL A 29 8.53 -11.37 -9.56
C VAL A 29 9.92 -11.39 -10.17
N THR A 30 10.00 -11.31 -11.48
CA THR A 30 11.30 -11.21 -12.17
C THR A 30 11.81 -9.82 -11.86
N CYS A 31 12.70 -9.77 -10.89
CA CYS A 31 13.43 -8.57 -10.62
C CYS A 31 14.35 -8.28 -11.78
N ARG A 32 14.61 -6.99 -12.00
CA ARG A 32 15.57 -6.65 -13.04
C ARG A 32 16.96 -7.09 -12.60
N LYS A 33 17.20 -7.20 -11.28
CA LYS A 33 18.43 -7.71 -10.67
C LYS A 33 18.13 -8.59 -9.45
N ASP A 34 18.56 -9.84 -9.49
CA ASP A 34 18.44 -10.79 -8.38
C ASP A 34 19.62 -10.71 -7.39
N PRO A 35 19.42 -11.07 -6.11
CA PRO A 35 18.15 -11.50 -5.51
C PRO A 35 17.29 -10.31 -5.08
N CYS A 36 16.00 -10.42 -5.33
CA CYS A 36 15.04 -9.44 -4.85
C CYS A 36 14.62 -9.64 -3.40
N LYS A 37 14.23 -8.54 -2.76
CA LYS A 37 13.71 -8.55 -1.39
C LYS A 37 12.30 -8.00 -1.35
N VAL A 38 11.38 -8.76 -0.75
CA VAL A 38 10.11 -8.20 -0.27
C VAL A 38 10.42 -7.35 0.94
N VAL A 39 10.23 -6.03 0.83
CA VAL A 39 10.52 -5.10 1.93
C VAL A 39 9.27 -4.80 2.74
N ALA A 40 8.07 -4.87 2.15
CA ALA A 40 6.81 -4.69 2.86
C ALA A 40 5.69 -5.49 2.19
N ALA A 41 4.67 -5.87 2.96
CA ALA A 41 3.49 -6.57 2.45
C ALA A 41 2.22 -6.12 3.17
N LYS A 42 1.09 -6.12 2.45
CA LYS A 42 -0.26 -5.81 2.94
C LYS A 42 -1.28 -6.76 2.32
N SER A 43 -2.47 -6.85 2.92
CA SER A 43 -3.60 -7.60 2.37
C SER A 43 -4.82 -6.69 2.28
N LEU A 44 -5.53 -6.73 1.16
CA LEU A 44 -6.83 -6.10 0.96
C LEU A 44 -7.84 -7.20 0.60
N GLY A 45 -8.61 -7.64 1.59
CA GLY A 45 -9.39 -8.89 1.47
C GLY A 45 -8.47 -10.06 1.18
N ASP A 46 -8.80 -10.85 0.15
CA ASP A 46 -8.01 -12.00 -0.30
C ASP A 46 -6.82 -11.61 -1.21
N THR A 47 -6.66 -10.32 -1.54
CA THR A 47 -5.57 -9.86 -2.39
C THR A 47 -4.36 -9.50 -1.55
N ARG A 48 -3.27 -10.26 -1.74
CA ARG A 48 -1.95 -9.96 -1.17
C ARG A 48 -1.22 -8.94 -2.04
N ILE A 49 -0.61 -7.94 -1.41
CA ILE A 49 0.15 -6.87 -2.05
C ILE A 49 1.54 -6.82 -1.44
N GLU A 50 2.58 -6.88 -2.27
CA GLU A 50 3.98 -6.93 -1.83
C GLU A 50 4.79 -5.85 -2.54
N LEU A 51 5.54 -5.09 -1.76
CA LEU A 51 6.55 -4.18 -2.27
C LEU A 51 7.89 -4.91 -2.34
N VAL A 52 8.37 -5.10 -3.57
CA VAL A 52 9.60 -5.82 -3.88
C VAL A 52 10.65 -4.84 -4.38
N VAL A 53 11.87 -4.94 -3.89
CA VAL A 53 12.99 -4.06 -4.23
C VAL A 53 14.15 -4.90 -4.77
N ASP A 54 14.79 -4.41 -5.83
CA ASP A 54 16.01 -5.00 -6.42
C ASP A 54 17.16 -5.01 -5.40
N ALA A 55 18.11 -5.94 -5.53
CA ALA A 55 19.20 -6.12 -4.56
C ALA A 55 20.01 -4.84 -4.24
N ASP A 56 20.20 -3.99 -5.26
CA ASP A 56 20.93 -2.72 -5.18
C ASP A 56 20.02 -1.50 -4.95
N SER A 57 18.73 -1.74 -4.65
CA SER A 57 17.70 -0.70 -4.51
C SER A 57 17.49 0.17 -5.76
N SER A 58 17.98 -0.24 -6.94
CA SER A 58 17.84 0.54 -8.18
C SER A 58 16.44 0.48 -8.81
N GLY A 59 15.60 -0.45 -8.37
CA GLY A 59 14.24 -0.61 -8.85
C GLY A 59 13.32 -1.20 -7.79
N ALA A 60 12.03 -0.94 -7.93
CA ALA A 60 11.01 -1.44 -7.03
C ALA A 60 9.70 -1.73 -7.78
N ARG A 61 8.95 -2.71 -7.30
CA ARG A 61 7.75 -3.24 -7.94
C ARG A 61 6.69 -3.53 -6.88
N LEU A 62 5.46 -3.11 -7.13
CA LEU A 62 4.30 -3.51 -6.36
C LEU A 62 3.68 -4.75 -7.02
N LYS A 63 3.84 -5.92 -6.39
CA LYS A 63 3.16 -7.16 -6.78
C LYS A 63 1.77 -7.15 -6.16
N ILE A 64 0.75 -7.40 -6.95
CA ILE A 64 -0.65 -7.43 -6.53
C ILE A 64 -1.26 -8.76 -6.97
N GLY A 65 -1.66 -9.58 -6.00
CA GLY A 65 -2.16 -10.92 -6.27
C GLY A 65 -1.09 -11.80 -6.95
N ALA A 66 -1.55 -12.65 -7.89
CA ALA A 66 -0.70 -13.65 -8.52
C ALA A 66 0.05 -13.14 -9.77
N ASP A 67 -0.54 -12.21 -10.52
CA ASP A 67 -0.14 -11.88 -11.89
C ASP A 67 0.14 -10.38 -12.13
N ARG A 68 -0.27 -9.49 -11.22
CA ARG A 68 -0.12 -8.04 -11.45
C ARG A 68 1.14 -7.50 -10.81
N VAL A 69 1.87 -6.71 -11.60
CA VAL A 69 3.09 -6.04 -11.18
C VAL A 69 3.06 -4.61 -11.71
N ILE A 70 3.30 -3.64 -10.84
CA ILE A 70 3.40 -2.22 -11.18
C ILE A 70 4.79 -1.74 -10.78
N GLU A 71 5.52 -1.14 -11.72
CA GLU A 71 6.85 -0.58 -11.46
C GLU A 71 6.74 0.74 -10.70
N SER A 72 7.54 0.88 -9.65
CA SER A 72 7.63 2.09 -8.83
C SER A 72 8.67 3.05 -9.39
N ARG A 73 8.36 4.34 -9.37
CA ARG A 73 9.26 5.39 -9.89
C ARG A 73 10.15 6.00 -8.82
N LEU A 74 9.92 5.67 -7.54
CA LEU A 74 10.63 6.29 -6.42
C LEU A 74 12.14 5.97 -6.42
N PRO A 75 12.60 4.74 -6.74
CA PRO A 75 14.03 4.45 -6.82
C PRO A 75 14.79 5.30 -7.86
N ALA A 76 14.15 5.63 -8.98
CA ALA A 76 14.74 6.52 -10.00
C ALA A 76 15.00 7.95 -9.47
N GLN A 77 14.33 8.32 -8.37
CA GLN A 77 14.52 9.57 -7.64
C GLN A 77 15.37 9.39 -6.38
N ASN A 78 16.11 8.29 -6.28
CA ASN A 78 16.96 7.92 -5.14
C ASN A 78 16.20 7.70 -3.82
N ALA A 79 14.90 7.38 -3.89
CA ALA A 79 14.18 7.02 -2.68
C ALA A 79 14.61 5.64 -2.16
N VAL A 80 14.83 5.55 -0.86
CA VAL A 80 15.09 4.30 -0.15
C VAL A 80 13.77 3.75 0.38
N LEU A 81 13.48 2.49 0.06
CA LEU A 81 12.26 1.79 0.45
C LEU A 81 12.55 0.70 1.49
N GLY A 82 11.64 0.51 2.44
CA GLY A 82 11.77 -0.43 3.55
C GLY A 82 10.43 -0.91 4.10
N GLU A 83 10.42 -1.39 5.34
CA GLU A 83 9.26 -2.04 5.96
C GLU A 83 8.03 -1.15 6.13
N LYS A 84 8.26 0.17 6.26
CA LYS A 84 7.21 1.18 6.40
C LYS A 84 6.82 1.85 5.08
N SER A 85 7.40 1.40 3.96
CA SER A 85 7.20 2.01 2.66
C SER A 85 5.87 1.66 2.00
N LEU A 86 5.12 0.69 2.53
CA LEU A 86 3.83 0.28 1.96
C LEU A 86 2.70 0.43 2.99
N SER A 87 1.68 1.18 2.62
CA SER A 87 0.37 1.20 3.28
C SER A 87 -0.72 1.03 2.25
N CYS A 88 -1.80 0.33 2.59
CA CYS A 88 -2.93 0.15 1.70
C CYS A 88 -4.23 0.33 2.47
N VAL A 89 -5.22 0.96 1.85
CA VAL A 89 -6.56 1.16 2.41
C VAL A 89 -7.61 0.57 1.45
N PRO A 90 -8.59 -0.19 1.98
CA PRO A 90 -9.72 -0.66 1.18
C PRO A 90 -10.72 0.49 0.96
N GLY A 91 -11.54 0.36 -0.08
CA GLY A 91 -12.60 1.31 -0.40
C GLY A 91 -13.19 1.07 -1.78
N ASN A 92 -14.23 1.84 -2.12
CA ASN A 92 -14.80 1.87 -3.49
C ASN A 92 -13.72 2.18 -4.53
N LEU A 93 -12.78 3.04 -4.14
CA LEU A 93 -11.47 3.19 -4.74
C LEU A 93 -10.44 2.71 -3.71
N SER A 94 -9.96 1.47 -3.86
CA SER A 94 -8.90 0.98 -2.98
C SER A 94 -7.57 1.61 -3.40
N ALA A 95 -6.66 1.83 -2.46
CA ALA A 95 -5.41 2.52 -2.76
C ALA A 95 -4.25 1.97 -1.93
N CYS A 96 -3.05 1.99 -2.51
CA CYS A 96 -1.79 1.72 -1.84
C CYS A 96 -0.86 2.92 -2.00
N LEU A 97 -0.29 3.36 -0.89
CA LEU A 97 0.75 4.36 -0.80
C LEU A 97 2.09 3.65 -0.77
N ILE A 98 2.97 4.01 -1.70
CA ILE A 98 4.38 3.65 -1.68
C ILE A 98 5.15 4.91 -1.27
N LYS A 99 5.96 4.85 -0.21
CA LYS A 99 6.74 6.00 0.27
C LYS A 99 8.18 5.64 0.60
N GLY A 100 9.11 6.56 0.39
CA GLY A 100 10.51 6.38 0.71
C GLY A 100 11.19 7.67 1.13
N SER A 101 12.30 7.54 1.84
CA SER A 101 13.15 8.67 2.20
C SER A 101 14.13 8.98 1.07
N VAL A 102 14.45 10.26 0.88
CA VAL A 102 15.49 10.72 -0.04
C VAL A 102 16.66 11.23 0.81
N PRO A 103 17.71 10.40 1.05
CA PRO A 103 18.70 10.69 2.10
C PRO A 103 19.46 12.01 1.92
N ARG A 104 19.69 12.45 0.68
CA ARG A 104 20.43 13.68 0.40
C ARG A 104 19.67 14.95 0.80
N ASP A 105 18.35 14.92 0.68
CA ASP A 105 17.51 16.11 0.85
C ASP A 105 16.75 16.10 2.18
N GLY A 106 16.82 14.98 2.93
CA GLY A 106 16.02 14.78 4.15
C GLY A 106 14.51 14.71 3.89
N ALA A 107 14.10 14.75 2.63
CA ALA A 107 12.71 14.71 2.21
C ALA A 107 12.19 13.28 2.13
N TRP A 108 10.87 13.16 2.04
CA TRP A 108 10.20 11.92 1.72
C TRP A 108 9.39 12.10 0.46
N ILE A 109 9.42 11.09 -0.42
CA ILE A 109 8.60 11.09 -1.63
C ILE A 109 7.66 9.89 -1.63
N SER A 110 6.56 10.00 -2.35
CA SER A 110 5.60 8.92 -2.49
C SER A 110 4.89 8.90 -3.83
N GLU A 111 4.30 7.76 -4.12
CA GLU A 111 3.34 7.60 -5.21
C GLU A 111 2.17 6.75 -4.73
N VAL A 112 1.05 6.88 -5.43
CA VAL A 112 -0.18 6.16 -5.09
C VAL A 112 -0.51 5.18 -6.22
N VAL A 113 -0.94 3.99 -5.86
CA VAL A 113 -1.47 2.99 -6.77
C VAL A 113 -2.92 2.72 -6.38
N VAL A 114 -3.84 2.81 -7.33
CA VAL A 114 -5.28 2.69 -7.07
C VAL A 114 -5.92 1.55 -7.80
N SER A 115 -6.97 0.99 -7.19
CA SER A 115 -7.83 -0.03 -7.75
C SER A 115 -9.25 0.46 -7.87
N ARG A 116 -9.80 0.40 -9.09
CA ARG A 116 -11.23 0.55 -9.36
C ARG A 116 -11.71 -0.69 -10.09
N SER A 117 -12.71 -1.37 -9.54
CA SER A 117 -13.24 -2.62 -10.11
C SER A 117 -12.12 -3.64 -10.39
N ASN A 118 -11.22 -3.83 -9.42
CA ASN A 118 -10.05 -4.72 -9.49
C ASN A 118 -9.00 -4.37 -10.56
N LYS A 119 -9.11 -3.21 -11.22
CA LYS A 119 -8.10 -2.70 -12.15
C LYS A 119 -7.16 -1.77 -11.43
N TRP A 120 -5.91 -2.20 -11.30
CA TRP A 120 -4.85 -1.48 -10.59
C TRP A 120 -4.02 -0.61 -11.53
N ASN A 121 -3.80 0.66 -11.17
CA ASN A 121 -3.00 1.60 -11.93
C ASN A 121 -2.20 2.53 -11.00
N ALA A 122 -0.99 2.90 -11.38
CA ALA A 122 -0.23 3.95 -10.71
C ALA A 122 -0.80 5.34 -11.07
N THR A 123 -0.83 6.25 -10.10
CA THR A 123 -1.13 7.67 -10.34
C THR A 123 0.07 8.38 -10.94
N THR A 124 -0.16 9.42 -11.74
CA THR A 124 0.92 10.17 -12.38
C THR A 124 1.79 10.99 -11.41
N PRO A 125 1.27 11.70 -10.40
CA PRO A 125 2.13 12.52 -9.55
C PRO A 125 3.03 11.67 -8.63
N VAL A 126 4.21 12.20 -8.34
CA VAL A 126 5.02 11.82 -7.19
C VAL A 126 4.92 12.97 -6.19
N TYR A 127 4.56 12.65 -4.95
CA TYR A 127 4.27 13.63 -3.91
C TYR A 127 5.45 13.80 -2.98
N LEU A 128 5.68 15.02 -2.53
CA LEU A 128 6.73 15.36 -1.57
C LEU A 128 6.14 15.45 -0.16
N SER A 129 6.93 15.12 0.85
CA SER A 129 6.64 15.36 2.26
C SER A 129 7.92 15.79 2.97
N SER A 130 7.79 16.73 3.90
CA SER A 130 8.89 17.17 4.75
C SER A 130 9.21 16.18 5.89
N THR A 131 8.35 15.18 6.11
CA THR A 131 8.53 14.15 7.15
C THR A 131 8.15 12.75 6.64
N GLU A 132 8.46 11.71 7.43
CA GLU A 132 8.01 10.33 7.16
C GLU A 132 6.48 10.20 7.16
N TYR A 133 5.77 11.11 7.82
CA TYR A 133 4.32 11.05 7.91
C TYR A 133 3.68 11.31 6.55
N GLN A 134 3.05 10.25 6.03
CA GLN A 134 2.23 10.24 4.83
C GLN A 134 1.22 9.11 4.99
N SER A 135 -0.04 9.39 4.69
CA SER A 135 -1.16 8.48 4.92
C SER A 135 -2.25 8.63 3.88
N LEU A 136 -2.99 7.55 3.63
CA LEU A 136 -4.20 7.57 2.81
C LEU A 136 -5.42 7.66 3.72
N VAL A 137 -6.23 8.71 3.55
CA VAL A 137 -7.35 9.05 4.44
C VAL A 137 -8.49 9.61 3.60
N ASN A 138 -9.72 9.13 3.81
CA ASN A 138 -10.92 9.75 3.23
C ASN A 138 -11.30 11.00 4.05
N VAL A 139 -10.80 12.15 3.60
CA VAL A 139 -10.98 13.49 4.16
C VAL A 139 -12.27 14.13 3.64
N THR A 140 -12.59 13.96 2.35
CA THR A 140 -13.77 14.59 1.72
C THR A 140 -15.08 13.85 2.00
N GLY A 141 -15.00 12.60 2.45
CA GLY A 141 -16.16 11.78 2.79
C GLY A 141 -16.79 11.07 1.59
N ASP A 142 -16.21 11.17 0.39
CA ASP A 142 -16.79 10.60 -0.84
C ASP A 142 -16.51 9.09 -1.03
N GLY A 143 -15.65 8.52 -0.17
CA GLY A 143 -15.29 7.10 -0.19
C GLY A 143 -14.03 6.77 -0.99
N ALA A 144 -13.42 7.76 -1.63
CA ALA A 144 -12.05 7.70 -2.14
C ALA A 144 -11.09 8.23 -1.05
N PRO A 145 -9.91 7.61 -0.85
CA PRO A 145 -8.92 8.16 0.05
C PRO A 145 -8.13 9.28 -0.65
N GLU A 146 -7.83 10.36 0.07
CA GLU A 146 -6.83 11.35 -0.29
C GLU A 146 -5.47 11.01 0.33
N LEU A 147 -4.39 11.50 -0.29
CA LEU A 147 -3.07 11.46 0.28
C LEU A 147 -2.87 12.68 1.20
N VAL A 148 -2.61 12.44 2.48
CA VAL A 148 -2.24 13.47 3.44
C VAL A 148 -0.73 13.42 3.68
N THR A 149 -0.07 14.56 3.51
CA THR A 149 1.38 14.73 3.72
C THR A 149 1.64 15.81 4.76
N VAL A 150 2.78 15.74 5.45
CA VAL A 150 3.23 16.84 6.31
C VAL A 150 4.25 17.68 5.57
N GLN A 151 3.98 18.98 5.49
CA GLN A 151 4.89 19.96 4.92
C GLN A 151 5.45 20.88 6.00
N ARG A 152 6.62 21.44 5.73
CA ARG A 152 7.28 22.43 6.58
C ARG A 152 7.30 23.79 5.85
N ALA A 153 6.85 24.83 6.53
CA ALA A 153 6.97 26.23 6.09
C ALA A 153 7.78 27.00 7.14
N GLY A 154 9.04 27.32 6.83
CA GLY A 154 9.96 27.93 7.79
C GLY A 154 10.17 27.02 9.01
N SER A 155 9.69 27.46 10.18
CA SER A 155 9.71 26.68 11.44
C SER A 155 8.38 25.98 11.75
N SER A 156 7.34 26.20 10.95
CA SER A 156 5.99 25.66 11.16
C SER A 156 5.74 24.44 10.27
N PHE A 157 4.69 23.68 10.61
CA PHE A 157 4.24 22.49 9.91
C PHE A 157 2.77 22.63 9.51
N TYR A 158 2.38 22.04 8.39
CA TYR A 158 0.98 21.96 7.98
C TYR A 158 0.72 20.62 7.27
N LEU A 159 -0.54 20.24 7.17
CA LEU A 159 -0.97 19.12 6.34
C LEU A 159 -1.30 19.65 4.95
N GLN A 160 -0.81 18.98 3.92
CA GLN A 160 -1.28 19.16 2.54
C GLN A 160 -2.00 17.89 2.11
N VAL A 161 -3.19 18.06 1.56
CA VAL A 161 -4.07 16.99 1.13
C VAL A 161 -4.12 16.98 -0.39
N PHE A 162 -3.86 15.83 -0.99
CA PHE A 162 -3.95 15.63 -2.44
C PHE A 162 -5.01 14.58 -2.73
N SER A 163 -5.93 14.91 -3.62
CA SER A 163 -6.81 13.91 -4.22
C SER A 163 -6.01 13.02 -5.14
N ILE A 164 -6.46 11.77 -5.29
CA ILE A 164 -5.80 10.79 -6.15
C ILE A 164 -5.88 11.15 -7.64
N ASP A 165 -6.88 11.95 -8.03
CA ASP A 165 -6.99 12.50 -9.38
C ASP A 165 -5.99 13.65 -9.66
N GLY A 166 -5.19 14.02 -8.66
CA GLY A 166 -4.21 15.10 -8.74
C GLY A 166 -4.77 16.48 -8.40
N SER A 167 -6.06 16.60 -8.05
CA SER A 167 -6.56 17.85 -7.46
C SER A 167 -5.98 18.07 -6.05
N ASP A 168 -5.87 19.34 -5.64
CA ASP A 168 -5.36 19.73 -4.32
C ASP A 168 -6.53 20.28 -3.47
N PRO A 169 -7.16 19.43 -2.64
CA PRO A 169 -8.16 19.86 -1.66
C PRO A 169 -7.69 20.99 -0.73
N GLY A 170 -6.38 21.13 -0.55
CA GLY A 170 -5.78 22.24 0.15
C GLY A 170 -4.94 21.83 1.36
N CYS A 171 -4.65 22.85 2.16
CA CYS A 171 -3.75 22.78 3.30
C CYS A 171 -4.45 23.18 4.60
N THR A 172 -4.03 22.60 5.71
CA THR A 172 -4.42 23.10 7.03
C THR A 172 -3.63 24.35 7.41
N GLN A 173 -4.10 25.07 8.42
CA GLN A 173 -3.32 26.17 9.02
C GLN A 173 -1.97 25.67 9.55
N PRO A 174 -0.87 26.42 9.33
CA PRO A 174 0.43 26.08 9.91
C PRO A 174 0.43 26.12 11.44
N VAL A 175 1.14 25.18 12.04
CA VAL A 175 1.33 25.06 13.49
C VAL A 175 2.83 24.96 13.83
N PRO A 176 3.27 25.48 14.98
CA PRO A 176 4.70 25.56 15.31
C PRO A 176 5.33 24.21 15.68
N LYS A 177 4.53 23.17 15.91
CA LYS A 177 4.97 21.85 16.35
C LYS A 177 4.14 20.76 15.69
N LEU A 178 4.77 19.63 15.40
CA LEU A 178 4.15 18.50 14.71
C LEU A 178 2.94 17.94 15.50
N GLU A 179 3.05 17.91 16.83
CA GLU A 179 2.01 17.39 17.74
C GLU A 179 0.75 18.27 17.78
N ARG A 180 0.79 19.45 17.17
CA ARG A 180 -0.36 20.35 17.04
C ARG A 180 -1.10 20.18 15.72
N LEU A 181 -0.63 19.29 14.83
CA LEU A 181 -1.35 19.00 13.59
C LEU A 181 -2.70 18.35 13.91
N PRO A 182 -3.76 18.65 13.13
CA PRO A 182 -5.07 18.04 13.34
C PRO A 182 -5.01 16.50 13.34
N GLY A 183 -5.44 15.89 14.44
CA GLY A 183 -5.50 14.42 14.59
C GLY A 183 -4.18 13.74 14.92
N TRP A 184 -3.07 14.47 15.13
CA TRP A 184 -1.78 13.86 15.44
C TRP A 184 -1.84 12.91 16.65
N PRO A 185 -1.20 11.71 16.60
CA PRO A 185 -0.38 11.17 15.51
C PRO A 185 -1.17 10.47 14.39
N ASP A 186 -2.45 10.17 14.61
CA ASP A 186 -3.33 9.51 13.65
C ASP A 186 -4.07 10.54 12.78
N VAL A 187 -3.30 11.28 11.98
CA VAL A 187 -3.79 12.46 11.26
C VAL A 187 -4.96 12.12 10.35
N LYS A 188 -6.08 12.79 10.60
CA LYS A 188 -7.29 12.79 9.79
C LYS A 188 -7.90 14.19 9.82
N PRO A 189 -7.43 15.11 8.96
CA PRO A 189 -7.97 16.47 8.94
C PRO A 189 -9.43 16.43 8.50
N ASP A 190 -10.22 17.35 9.07
CA ASP A 190 -11.56 17.64 8.59
C ASP A 190 -11.47 18.53 7.35
N GLN A 191 -12.27 18.25 6.31
CA GLN A 191 -12.28 19.02 5.06
C GLN A 191 -12.51 20.54 5.31
N HIS A 192 -13.27 20.92 6.33
CA HIS A 192 -13.54 22.32 6.66
C HIS A 192 -12.30 23.08 7.16
N LEU A 193 -11.26 22.36 7.61
CA LEU A 193 -9.98 22.93 8.00
C LEU A 193 -9.08 23.23 6.80
N LEU A 194 -9.40 22.71 5.62
CA LEU A 194 -8.61 22.91 4.42
C LEU A 194 -8.88 24.29 3.81
N LYS A 195 -7.80 24.96 3.43
CA LYS A 195 -7.77 26.22 2.70
C LYS A 195 -6.82 26.07 1.51
N PRO A 196 -6.94 26.91 0.46
CA PRO A 196 -5.93 26.94 -0.59
C PRO A 196 -4.53 27.02 0.00
N CYS A 197 -3.61 26.17 -0.48
CA CYS A 197 -2.24 26.18 -0.02
C CYS A 197 -1.57 27.50 -0.41
N SER A 198 -1.06 28.24 0.57
CA SER A 198 -0.24 29.42 0.32
C SER A 198 1.16 28.98 -0.09
N ALA A 199 1.60 29.41 -1.27
CA ALA A 199 2.97 29.22 -1.75
C ALA A 199 4.01 29.94 -0.87
#